data_AF-A0A420S2Q1-F1
#
_entry.id   AF-A0A420S2Q1-F1
#
_cell.length_a   1.000
_cell.length_b   1.000
_cell.length_c   1.000
_cell.angle_alpha   90.00
_cell.angle_beta   90.00
_cell.angle_gamma   90.00
#
_symmetry.space_group_name_H-M   'P 1'
#
loop_
_entity.id
_entity.type
_entity.pdbx_description
1 polymer ?
#
loop_
_entity_poly.entity_id
_entity_poly.type
_entity_poly.pdbx_seq_one_letter_code
_entity_poly.pdbx_strand_id
1 'polypeptide(L)'
;MARSTISSSSETVNDRNLQPTTSTDPEKSGPQPIAKTEANIHPEPANAVAADLERGDNDEKKQKQPPAGPPPGMAPADFPDGGFEAWLVVFGGWCALFCTFGLVNCVGVFQKYYVSGPLRDYDSSAVSWITSVEVFFMVFCGAIFGSLFDNYGPKYLLWFGSIAYIFGLMMISLSKEYYQFFLSQSIVAAIGSSAVFNACMSSLVTWFFKRRAGAFGIMVSGSSLGGVVLPIMMDKMVQSVGFPWMMRTMAFMFLILLVFSCLTVKSRLPPRPKPFIVKDYINGLRELPILITVIGFFFFMWGMFLPFNYVLLQAQAAGMSETLIPYLLPILNAVSIFGRIIPGIIADKIGRYNVMIIITFISALFCFCVWIPVKDTAGIVVFAVIFGFSSGGYISLVPTLIAQLSDIRQIGTRVGAAFAIQSFGALTGSPIAGAIVSAQNGDYLGLQLFCGCSMLAGCIFFVFARYVQVGLKAVKV
;
A
#
# COMPACT_ATOMS: atom_id res chain seq x y z
N MET A 1 70.94 -5.34 2.74
CA MET A 1 72.25 -4.74 3.12
C MET A 1 72.55 -3.69 2.05
N ALA A 2 72.72 -2.38 2.28
CA ALA A 2 73.34 -1.60 3.35
C ALA A 2 74.78 -1.12 3.01
N ARG A 3 74.90 0.19 2.71
CA ARG A 3 76.10 1.07 2.92
C ARG A 3 77.34 0.78 2.03
N SER A 4 78.27 1.72 1.71
CA SER A 4 78.48 3.17 1.96
C SER A 4 79.73 3.64 1.14
N THR A 5 80.17 4.90 0.92
CA THR A 5 79.81 6.30 1.32
C THR A 5 80.63 7.34 0.50
N ILE A 6 80.22 8.63 0.50
CA ILE A 6 81.08 9.86 0.38
C ILE A 6 81.77 10.10 -1.01
N SER A 7 81.60 11.25 -1.69
CA SER A 7 82.30 12.52 -1.33
C SER A 7 81.72 13.82 -1.93
N SER A 8 82.25 14.93 -1.41
CA SER A 8 82.06 16.37 -1.66
C SER A 8 82.41 16.86 -3.10
N SER A 9 82.28 18.14 -3.51
CA SER A 9 82.21 19.44 -2.79
C SER A 9 81.61 20.58 -3.67
N SER A 10 81.35 21.75 -3.06
CA SER A 10 81.54 23.16 -3.58
C SER A 10 81.00 23.59 -4.97
N GLU A 11 80.55 24.83 -5.22
CA GLU A 11 80.26 26.04 -4.44
C GLU A 11 79.54 27.05 -5.35
N THR A 12 78.60 27.85 -4.85
CA THR A 12 78.46 29.29 -5.18
C THR A 12 77.38 29.95 -4.34
N VAL A 13 77.68 31.14 -3.80
CA VAL A 13 76.75 32.02 -3.08
C VAL A 13 76.97 33.43 -3.59
N ASN A 14 75.89 34.21 -3.77
CA ASN A 14 75.97 35.67 -3.64
C ASN A 14 74.60 36.28 -3.28
N ASP A 15 74.62 37.28 -2.42
CA ASP A 15 73.42 37.92 -1.85
C ASP A 15 72.96 39.15 -2.65
N ARG A 16 71.70 39.56 -2.46
CA ARG A 16 71.38 40.83 -1.75
C ARG A 16 69.88 41.15 -1.63
N ASN A 17 69.41 41.15 -0.39
CA ASN A 17 68.44 42.05 0.27
C ASN A 17 67.54 42.96 -0.59
N LEU A 18 66.23 42.93 -0.31
CA LEU A 18 65.53 44.06 0.36
C LEU A 18 64.15 43.66 0.93
N GLN A 19 63.87 44.13 2.14
CA GLN A 19 62.61 44.16 2.91
C GLN A 19 62.62 45.48 3.72
N PRO A 20 61.52 45.94 4.39
CA PRO A 20 60.20 45.34 4.65
C PRO A 20 59.05 46.16 3.99
N THR A 21 57.73 46.04 4.20
CA THR A 21 56.81 45.55 5.29
C THR A 21 55.52 44.93 4.64
N THR A 22 54.37 44.57 5.27
CA THR A 22 53.82 44.58 6.66
C THR A 22 52.66 43.56 6.82
N SER A 23 52.31 43.23 8.08
CA SER A 23 50.96 42.91 8.63
C SER A 23 49.98 41.89 7.98
N THR A 24 49.78 40.79 8.72
CA THR A 24 48.49 40.17 9.14
C THR A 24 47.58 39.36 8.19
N ASP A 25 47.46 38.09 8.57
CA ASP A 25 46.30 37.18 8.62
C ASP A 25 45.80 36.38 7.40
N PRO A 26 45.27 35.14 7.61
CA PRO A 26 45.00 34.17 6.54
C PRO A 26 43.51 33.90 6.29
N GLU A 27 42.99 34.24 5.11
CA GLU A 27 41.62 33.89 4.73
C GLU A 27 41.45 32.44 4.26
N LYS A 28 40.92 31.62 5.18
CA LYS A 28 39.92 30.55 4.97
C LYS A 28 39.76 30.02 3.53
N SER A 29 40.29 28.83 3.27
CA SER A 29 39.88 28.01 2.13
C SER A 29 38.42 27.55 2.26
N GLY A 30 37.50 28.23 1.58
CA GLY A 30 36.08 27.83 1.53
C GLY A 30 35.86 26.53 0.72
N PRO A 31 34.88 25.68 1.11
CA PRO A 31 34.57 24.47 0.36
C PRO A 31 33.95 24.78 -1.01
N GLN A 32 34.34 24.01 -2.03
CA GLN A 32 33.81 24.14 -3.39
C GLN A 32 32.29 23.82 -3.46
N PRO A 33 31.54 24.43 -4.39
CA PRO A 33 30.09 24.23 -4.51
C PRO A 33 29.76 22.79 -4.92
N ILE A 34 29.08 22.06 -4.03
CA ILE A 34 28.60 20.70 -4.27
C ILE A 34 27.58 20.70 -5.43
N ALA A 35 27.70 19.74 -6.33
CA ALA A 35 26.83 19.61 -7.50
C ALA A 35 25.34 19.45 -7.09
N LYS A 36 24.46 20.23 -7.74
CA LYS A 36 23.01 20.20 -7.50
C LYS A 36 22.47 18.79 -7.74
N THR A 37 22.03 18.14 -6.67
CA THR A 37 21.43 16.80 -6.68
C THR A 37 19.91 16.91 -6.52
N GLU A 38 19.19 15.89 -6.97
CA GLU A 38 17.73 15.93 -7.20
C GLU A 38 16.87 15.98 -5.91
N ALA A 39 15.61 16.43 -6.09
CA ALA A 39 14.47 16.23 -5.19
C ALA A 39 14.42 17.00 -3.84
N ASN A 40 14.36 18.34 -3.90
CA ASN A 40 13.58 19.13 -2.95
C ASN A 40 12.23 19.50 -3.61
N ILE A 41 11.14 18.81 -3.26
CA ILE A 41 9.76 19.07 -3.78
C ILE A 41 8.83 19.62 -2.68
N HIS A 42 9.41 20.36 -1.73
CA HIS A 42 8.68 21.19 -0.78
C HIS A 42 9.38 22.55 -0.68
N PRO A 43 8.78 23.66 -1.12
CA PRO A 43 9.16 24.97 -0.62
C PRO A 43 8.74 25.07 0.86
N GLU A 44 9.54 25.74 1.69
CA GLU A 44 9.16 26.02 3.06
C GLU A 44 7.89 26.90 3.08
N PRO A 45 6.92 26.67 3.98
CA PRO A 45 5.68 27.42 4.00
C PRO A 45 5.96 28.88 4.40
N ALA A 46 5.64 29.83 3.51
CA ALA A 46 5.86 31.27 3.71
C ALA A 46 5.25 31.83 5.02
N ASN A 47 4.23 31.14 5.56
CA ASN A 47 3.63 31.46 6.87
C ASN A 47 4.62 31.37 8.04
N ALA A 48 5.73 30.63 7.92
CA ALA A 48 6.82 30.65 8.90
C ALA A 48 7.55 32.01 8.89
N VAL A 49 7.87 32.52 7.70
CA VAL A 49 8.54 33.82 7.52
C VAL A 49 7.66 34.98 7.99
N ALA A 50 6.35 34.89 7.78
CA ALA A 50 5.39 35.89 8.29
C ALA A 50 5.27 35.88 9.82
N ALA A 51 5.23 34.69 10.45
CA ALA A 51 5.13 34.56 11.90
C ALA A 51 6.40 35.03 12.66
N ASP A 52 7.57 34.96 12.01
CA ASP A 52 8.85 35.43 12.58
C ASP A 52 9.00 36.97 12.53
N LEU A 53 8.15 37.70 11.79
CA LEU A 53 8.23 39.17 11.67
C LEU A 53 7.48 39.95 12.76
N GLU A 54 6.44 39.38 13.39
CA GLU A 54 5.65 40.05 14.43
C GLU A 54 6.17 39.82 15.87
N ARG A 55 7.36 39.21 16.04
CA ARG A 55 8.01 38.98 17.34
C ARG A 55 9.37 39.65 17.47
N GLY A 56 9.45 40.89 16.98
CA GLY A 56 10.61 41.75 17.12
C GLY A 56 10.61 42.60 18.39
N ASP A 57 10.68 41.98 19.58
CA ASP A 57 11.46 42.56 20.69
C ASP A 57 11.72 41.55 21.83
N ASN A 58 12.80 41.76 22.59
CA ASN A 58 13.21 41.04 23.81
C ASN A 58 13.40 39.50 23.73
N ASP A 59 14.55 39.04 23.22
CA ASP A 59 15.36 37.98 23.87
C ASP A 59 16.76 37.87 23.20
N GLU A 60 17.79 38.53 23.74
CA GLU A 60 19.16 38.36 23.24
C GLU A 60 19.75 36.97 23.58
N LYS A 61 20.68 36.49 22.73
CA LYS A 61 21.63 35.40 23.03
C LYS A 61 21.03 34.00 23.26
N LYS A 62 20.18 33.54 22.34
CA LYS A 62 20.21 32.13 21.91
C LYS A 62 20.93 32.02 20.57
N GLN A 63 22.06 31.29 20.54
CA GLN A 63 22.75 30.98 19.29
C GLN A 63 21.80 30.17 18.39
N LYS A 64 21.50 30.70 17.19
CA LYS A 64 20.81 29.94 16.15
C LYS A 64 21.74 28.81 15.70
N GLN A 65 21.55 27.62 16.25
CA GLN A 65 22.10 26.40 15.66
C GLN A 65 21.61 26.31 14.21
N PRO A 66 22.45 25.88 13.24
CA PRO A 66 21.97 25.61 11.89
C PRO A 66 20.85 24.55 11.95
N PRO A 67 19.87 24.57 11.01
CA PRO A 67 18.74 23.65 11.05
C PRO A 67 19.26 22.21 11.11
N ALA A 68 18.88 21.51 12.18
CA ALA A 68 19.36 20.16 12.44
C ALA A 68 18.97 19.25 11.25
N GLY A 69 19.97 18.65 10.62
CA GLY A 69 19.77 17.77 9.47
C GLY A 69 18.85 16.59 9.80
N PRO A 70 18.30 15.91 8.77
CA PRO A 70 17.47 14.73 8.98
C PRO A 70 18.19 13.73 9.90
N PRO A 71 17.55 13.22 10.98
CA PRO A 71 18.22 12.38 11.96
C PRO A 71 18.86 11.13 11.31
N PRO A 72 19.95 10.60 11.89
CA PRO A 72 20.69 9.48 11.31
C PRO A 72 19.77 8.32 10.90
N GLY A 73 19.89 7.88 9.64
CA GLY A 73 19.09 6.80 9.07
C GLY A 73 17.87 7.25 8.26
N MET A 74 17.54 8.55 8.25
CA MET A 74 16.36 9.12 7.56
C MET A 74 16.65 9.83 6.23
N ALA A 75 17.92 10.04 5.85
CA ALA A 75 18.24 10.67 4.57
C ALA A 75 17.99 9.69 3.39
N PRO A 76 17.64 10.17 2.17
CA PRO A 76 17.45 9.31 0.99
C PRO A 76 18.69 8.46 0.58
N ALA A 77 19.87 8.81 1.09
CA ALA A 77 21.10 8.04 0.93
C ALA A 77 21.26 6.91 1.98
N ASP A 78 20.56 6.99 3.11
CA ASP A 78 20.68 6.02 4.22
C ASP A 78 19.89 4.73 3.97
N PHE A 79 18.97 4.72 3.01
CA PHE A 79 18.12 3.56 2.74
C PHE A 79 18.90 2.45 2.03
N PRO A 80 18.84 1.19 2.52
CA PRO A 80 19.56 0.10 1.88
C PRO A 80 18.98 -0.30 0.51
N ASP A 81 17.68 -0.05 0.26
CA ASP A 81 16.98 -0.32 -1.02
C ASP A 81 17.20 -1.77 -1.57
N GLY A 82 17.48 -2.70 -0.66
CA GLY A 82 17.91 -4.07 -0.95
C GLY A 82 18.73 -4.66 0.21
N GLY A 83 19.52 -5.69 -0.08
CA GLY A 83 20.20 -6.49 0.94
C GLY A 83 19.32 -7.62 1.49
N PHE A 84 19.95 -8.63 2.11
CA PHE A 84 19.26 -9.86 2.54
C PHE A 84 18.11 -9.59 3.51
N GLU A 85 18.33 -8.78 4.56
CA GLU A 85 17.27 -8.47 5.53
C GLU A 85 16.08 -7.73 4.91
N ALA A 86 16.30 -6.77 4.02
CA ALA A 86 15.21 -6.03 3.37
C ALA A 86 14.34 -6.94 2.49
N TRP A 87 14.96 -7.87 1.74
CA TRP A 87 14.23 -8.87 0.96
C TRP A 87 13.57 -9.94 1.83
N LEU A 88 14.16 -10.29 2.98
CA LEU A 88 13.55 -11.18 3.96
C LEU A 88 12.30 -10.54 4.61
N VAL A 89 12.32 -9.22 4.87
CA VAL A 89 11.14 -8.44 5.30
C VAL A 89 10.07 -8.42 4.21
N VAL A 90 10.44 -8.24 2.93
CA VAL A 90 9.51 -8.32 1.79
C VAL A 90 8.88 -9.71 1.69
N PHE A 91 9.64 -10.78 1.85
CA PHE A 91 9.12 -12.15 1.78
C PHE A 91 8.27 -12.53 3.01
N GLY A 92 8.63 -12.07 4.21
CA GLY A 92 7.77 -12.16 5.39
C GLY A 92 6.44 -11.44 5.20
N GLY A 93 6.47 -10.21 4.68
CA GLY A 93 5.26 -9.47 4.33
C GLY A 93 4.43 -10.15 3.24
N TRP A 94 5.08 -10.80 2.27
CA TRP A 94 4.43 -11.59 1.22
C TRP A 94 3.67 -12.79 1.80
N CYS A 95 4.26 -13.53 2.75
CA CYS A 95 3.60 -14.63 3.47
C CYS A 95 2.38 -14.13 4.25
N ALA A 96 2.50 -13.01 4.95
CA ALA A 96 1.40 -12.38 5.67
C ALA A 96 0.25 -11.93 4.73
N LEU A 97 0.59 -11.35 3.57
CA LEU A 97 -0.38 -10.94 2.54
C LEU A 97 -1.06 -12.14 1.86
N PHE A 98 -0.33 -13.22 1.60
CA PHE A 98 -0.89 -14.49 1.12
C PHE A 98 -1.95 -15.06 2.08
N CYS A 99 -1.72 -14.96 3.39
CA CYS A 99 -2.72 -15.38 4.38
C CYS A 99 -3.93 -14.43 4.39
N THR A 100 -3.68 -13.14 4.63
CA THR A 100 -4.71 -12.14 4.95
C THR A 100 -5.62 -11.79 3.76
N PHE A 101 -5.16 -10.94 2.84
CA PHE A 101 -5.95 -10.57 1.64
C PHE A 101 -6.16 -11.78 0.70
N GLY A 102 -5.31 -12.82 0.77
CA GLY A 102 -5.52 -14.05 0.02
C GLY A 102 -6.79 -14.80 0.44
N LEU A 103 -7.09 -14.89 1.73
CA LEU A 103 -8.35 -15.49 2.21
C LEU A 103 -9.56 -14.62 1.85
N VAL A 104 -9.42 -13.29 1.89
CA VAL A 104 -10.49 -12.35 1.47
C VAL A 104 -10.90 -12.58 0.01
N ASN A 105 -9.97 -12.94 -0.89
CA ASN A 105 -10.31 -13.32 -2.27
C ASN A 105 -11.17 -14.60 -2.38
N CYS A 106 -11.43 -15.33 -1.28
CA CYS A 106 -12.18 -16.58 -1.26
C CYS A 106 -13.68 -16.41 -0.91
N VAL A 107 -14.24 -15.18 -0.94
CA VAL A 107 -15.66 -14.86 -0.60
C VAL A 107 -16.65 -15.91 -1.14
N GLY A 108 -16.52 -16.31 -2.41
CA GLY A 108 -17.44 -17.25 -3.05
C GLY A 108 -17.53 -18.62 -2.37
N VAL A 109 -16.44 -19.11 -1.75
CA VAL A 109 -16.43 -20.39 -1.02
C VAL A 109 -17.21 -20.27 0.30
N PHE A 110 -17.02 -19.17 1.02
CA PHE A 110 -17.76 -18.86 2.25
C PHE A 110 -19.26 -18.65 1.96
N GLN A 111 -19.59 -17.78 1.00
CA GLN A 111 -20.97 -17.49 0.62
C GLN A 111 -21.72 -18.76 0.18
N LYS A 112 -21.10 -19.60 -0.66
CA LYS A 112 -21.63 -20.91 -1.09
C LYS A 112 -21.95 -21.80 0.11
N TYR A 113 -20.98 -22.01 1.02
CA TYR A 113 -21.17 -22.86 2.19
C TYR A 113 -22.24 -22.33 3.15
N TYR A 114 -22.25 -21.02 3.41
CA TYR A 114 -23.21 -20.40 4.34
C TYR A 114 -24.65 -20.50 3.82
N VAL A 115 -24.90 -20.12 2.55
CA VAL A 115 -26.23 -20.15 1.95
C VAL A 115 -26.72 -21.59 1.68
N SER A 116 -25.83 -22.54 1.36
CA SER A 116 -26.25 -23.95 1.15
C SER A 116 -26.34 -24.77 2.44
N GLY A 117 -25.94 -24.21 3.59
CA GLY A 117 -25.71 -24.94 4.83
C GLY A 117 -26.28 -24.24 6.06
N PRO A 118 -25.44 -23.78 7.01
CA PRO A 118 -25.90 -23.32 8.31
C PRO A 118 -26.79 -22.07 8.28
N LEU A 119 -26.68 -21.22 7.24
CA LEU A 119 -27.41 -19.96 7.12
C LEU A 119 -28.41 -19.95 5.96
N ARG A 120 -28.83 -21.13 5.47
CA ARG A 120 -29.80 -21.31 4.37
C ARG A 120 -31.15 -20.61 4.58
N ASP A 121 -31.52 -20.41 5.85
CA ASP A 121 -32.79 -19.82 6.28
C ASP A 121 -32.70 -18.27 6.36
N TYR A 122 -31.57 -17.68 5.94
CA TYR A 122 -31.34 -16.23 5.77
C TYR A 122 -31.25 -15.84 4.29
N ASP A 123 -31.67 -14.62 3.96
CA ASP A 123 -31.45 -14.04 2.63
C ASP A 123 -29.96 -14.01 2.25
N SER A 124 -29.65 -14.29 0.98
CA SER A 124 -28.28 -14.18 0.46
C SER A 124 -27.67 -12.77 0.64
N SER A 125 -28.53 -11.75 0.67
CA SER A 125 -28.17 -10.36 0.98
C SER A 125 -27.78 -10.16 2.46
N ALA A 126 -28.43 -10.85 3.39
CA ALA A 126 -28.04 -10.84 4.80
C ALA A 126 -26.69 -11.57 5.00
N VAL A 127 -26.52 -12.73 4.37
CA VAL A 127 -25.28 -13.52 4.48
C VAL A 127 -24.04 -12.76 3.94
N SER A 128 -24.18 -11.99 2.86
CA SER A 128 -23.06 -11.25 2.26
C SER A 128 -22.56 -10.06 3.10
N TRP A 129 -23.29 -9.63 4.13
CA TRP A 129 -22.76 -8.69 5.13
C TRP A 129 -21.57 -9.26 5.90
N ILE A 130 -21.49 -10.59 6.09
CA ILE A 130 -20.38 -11.22 6.81
C ILE A 130 -19.03 -10.91 6.14
N THR A 131 -18.93 -11.13 4.83
CA THR A 131 -17.70 -10.87 4.06
C THR A 131 -17.52 -9.38 3.71
N SER A 132 -18.62 -8.63 3.54
CA SER A 132 -18.54 -7.17 3.30
C SER A 132 -17.99 -6.41 4.52
N VAL A 133 -18.40 -6.81 5.73
CA VAL A 133 -17.92 -6.22 6.99
C VAL A 133 -16.50 -6.70 7.34
N GLU A 134 -16.11 -7.91 6.95
CA GLU A 134 -14.71 -8.37 7.02
C GLU A 134 -13.77 -7.44 6.24
N VAL A 135 -14.10 -7.13 4.97
CA VAL A 135 -13.32 -6.18 4.15
C VAL A 135 -13.32 -4.79 4.77
N PHE A 136 -14.46 -4.32 5.29
CA PHE A 136 -14.54 -3.02 5.95
C PHE A 136 -13.60 -2.93 7.16
N PHE A 137 -13.69 -3.84 8.14
CA PHE A 137 -12.81 -3.80 9.32
C PHE A 137 -11.35 -4.02 8.96
N MET A 138 -11.05 -4.92 8.01
CA MET A 138 -9.67 -5.18 7.57
C MET A 138 -8.99 -3.90 7.05
N VAL A 139 -9.71 -3.05 6.31
CA VAL A 139 -9.16 -1.80 5.78
C VAL A 139 -9.30 -0.63 6.78
N PHE A 140 -10.46 -0.47 7.42
CA PHE A 140 -10.78 0.64 8.33
C PHE A 140 -9.88 0.67 9.58
N CYS A 141 -9.60 -0.50 10.19
CA CYS A 141 -8.70 -0.57 11.34
C CYS A 141 -7.25 -0.18 11.00
N GLY A 142 -6.91 0.02 9.73
CA GLY A 142 -5.64 0.61 9.31
C GLY A 142 -5.39 2.00 9.90
N ALA A 143 -6.43 2.81 10.15
CA ALA A 143 -6.26 4.07 10.89
C ALA A 143 -5.65 3.83 12.28
N ILE A 144 -6.17 2.86 13.04
CA ILE A 144 -5.71 2.56 14.40
C ILE A 144 -4.31 1.93 14.35
N PHE A 145 -4.14 0.88 13.54
CA PHE A 145 -2.88 0.14 13.47
C PHE A 145 -1.75 0.93 12.81
N GLY A 146 -2.04 1.91 11.96
CA GLY A 146 -1.06 2.84 11.40
C GLY A 146 -0.33 3.66 12.48
N SER A 147 -1.06 4.29 13.40
CA SER A 147 -0.45 5.00 14.52
C SER A 147 0.16 4.05 15.56
N LEU A 148 -0.44 2.87 15.78
CA LEU A 148 0.14 1.85 16.67
C LEU A 148 1.50 1.35 16.15
N PHE A 149 1.66 1.25 14.82
CA PHE A 149 2.94 0.97 14.18
C PHE A 149 3.95 2.11 14.38
N ASP A 150 3.58 3.36 14.09
CA ASP A 150 4.48 4.52 14.22
C ASP A 150 5.01 4.66 15.68
N ASN A 151 4.20 4.26 16.66
CA ASN A 151 4.50 4.33 18.09
C ASN A 151 5.28 3.13 18.66
N TYR A 152 4.95 1.89 18.25
CA TYR A 152 5.47 0.66 18.87
C TYR A 152 6.20 -0.30 17.91
N GLY A 153 6.22 0.02 16.61
CA GLY A 153 6.82 -0.82 15.56
C GLY A 153 6.00 -2.09 15.24
N PRO A 154 6.46 -2.91 14.28
CA PRO A 154 5.68 -4.04 13.77
C PRO A 154 5.50 -5.19 14.77
N LYS A 155 6.44 -5.37 15.72
CA LYS A 155 6.52 -6.59 16.53
C LYS A 155 5.21 -6.89 17.27
N TYR A 156 4.67 -5.92 18.01
CA TYR A 156 3.45 -6.14 18.80
C TYR A 156 2.22 -6.34 17.91
N LEU A 157 2.10 -5.59 16.81
CA LEU A 157 1.01 -5.72 15.84
C LEU A 157 1.00 -7.09 15.16
N LEU A 158 2.17 -7.59 14.74
CA LEU A 158 2.29 -8.91 14.11
C LEU A 158 1.94 -10.03 15.09
N TRP A 159 2.43 -9.97 16.33
CA TRP A 159 2.20 -11.03 17.32
C TRP A 159 0.73 -11.05 17.76
N PHE A 160 0.17 -9.94 18.24
CA PHE A 160 -1.23 -9.91 18.66
C PHE A 160 -2.20 -10.04 17.48
N GLY A 161 -1.88 -9.45 16.33
CA GLY A 161 -2.68 -9.56 15.11
C GLY A 161 -2.75 -10.99 14.57
N SER A 162 -1.62 -11.71 14.53
CA SER A 162 -1.60 -13.12 14.09
C SER A 162 -2.36 -14.02 15.05
N ILE A 163 -2.21 -13.81 16.36
CA ILE A 163 -2.97 -14.57 17.38
C ILE A 163 -4.48 -14.33 17.22
N ALA A 164 -4.91 -13.06 17.10
CA ALA A 164 -6.32 -12.72 16.89
C ALA A 164 -6.87 -13.28 15.58
N TYR A 165 -6.09 -13.22 14.49
CA TYR A 165 -6.50 -13.72 13.18
C TYR A 165 -6.68 -15.25 13.20
N ILE A 166 -5.67 -15.99 13.67
CA ILE A 166 -5.73 -17.46 13.77
C ILE A 166 -6.84 -17.90 14.74
N PHE A 167 -7.04 -17.20 15.86
CA PHE A 167 -8.17 -17.45 16.76
C PHE A 167 -9.52 -17.24 16.04
N GLY A 168 -9.69 -16.14 15.30
CA GLY A 168 -10.87 -15.89 14.48
C GLY A 168 -11.16 -17.04 13.49
N LEU A 169 -10.17 -17.48 12.72
CA LEU A 169 -10.31 -18.60 11.78
C LEU A 169 -10.65 -19.93 12.47
N MET A 170 -10.08 -20.19 13.65
CA MET A 170 -10.45 -21.35 14.47
C MET A 170 -11.89 -21.26 14.98
N MET A 171 -12.40 -20.07 15.32
CA MET A 171 -13.79 -19.88 15.73
C MET A 171 -14.79 -20.01 14.55
N ILE A 172 -14.41 -19.60 13.33
CA ILE A 172 -15.19 -19.88 12.11
C ILE A 172 -15.40 -21.40 11.95
N SER A 173 -14.38 -22.22 12.27
CA SER A 173 -14.48 -23.68 12.19
C SER A 173 -15.50 -24.33 13.15
N LEU A 174 -15.94 -23.59 14.17
CA LEU A 174 -16.88 -24.05 15.20
C LEU A 174 -18.27 -23.40 15.06
N SER A 175 -18.37 -22.34 14.25
CA SER A 175 -19.57 -21.53 14.07
C SER A 175 -20.69 -22.28 13.35
N LYS A 176 -21.93 -21.98 13.76
CA LYS A 176 -23.18 -22.54 13.22
C LYS A 176 -24.27 -21.48 13.03
N GLU A 177 -24.24 -20.41 13.82
CA GLU A 177 -25.27 -19.35 13.81
C GLU A 177 -24.73 -18.05 13.20
N TYR A 178 -25.59 -17.21 12.64
CA TYR A 178 -25.19 -15.99 11.89
C TYR A 178 -24.22 -15.10 12.68
N TYR A 179 -24.53 -14.80 13.96
CA TYR A 179 -23.68 -13.93 14.78
C TYR A 179 -22.30 -14.56 15.10
N GLN A 180 -22.19 -15.89 15.08
CA GLN A 180 -20.93 -16.59 15.36
C GLN A 180 -19.97 -16.42 14.18
N PHE A 181 -20.46 -16.59 12.95
CA PHE A 181 -19.71 -16.28 11.73
C PHE A 181 -19.38 -14.78 11.65
N PHE A 182 -20.35 -13.90 11.90
CA PHE A 182 -20.15 -12.45 11.87
C PHE A 182 -19.10 -11.97 12.89
N LEU A 183 -19.14 -12.47 14.13
CA LEU A 183 -18.15 -12.10 15.15
C LEU A 183 -16.76 -12.70 14.86
N SER A 184 -16.68 -13.96 14.45
CA SER A 184 -15.40 -14.64 14.22
C SER A 184 -14.69 -14.21 12.93
N GLN A 185 -15.42 -14.06 11.83
CA GLN A 185 -14.90 -13.63 10.53
C GLN A 185 -14.84 -12.10 10.44
N SER A 186 -16.01 -11.45 10.48
CA SER A 186 -16.15 -10.03 10.12
C SER A 186 -15.49 -9.07 11.10
N ILE A 187 -15.31 -9.48 12.36
CA ILE A 187 -14.72 -8.65 13.41
C ILE A 187 -13.37 -9.22 13.85
N VAL A 188 -13.33 -10.40 14.49
CA VAL A 188 -12.11 -10.91 15.13
C VAL A 188 -11.01 -11.23 14.11
N ALA A 189 -11.32 -12.00 13.06
CA ALA A 189 -10.35 -12.27 12.00
C ALA A 189 -9.97 -11.00 11.23
N ALA A 190 -10.95 -10.17 10.85
CA ALA A 190 -10.71 -8.91 10.13
C ALA A 190 -9.76 -7.95 10.87
N ILE A 191 -9.93 -7.77 12.19
CA ILE A 191 -9.07 -6.90 13.01
C ILE A 191 -7.65 -7.46 13.12
N GLY A 192 -7.50 -8.77 13.36
CA GLY A 192 -6.18 -9.41 13.41
C GLY A 192 -5.45 -9.34 12.06
N SER A 193 -6.19 -9.60 10.98
CA SER A 193 -5.75 -9.45 9.59
C SER A 193 -5.29 -8.03 9.27
N SER A 194 -6.03 -7.01 9.74
CA SER A 194 -5.66 -5.59 9.61
C SER A 194 -4.35 -5.25 10.32
N ALA A 195 -4.16 -5.71 11.56
CA ALA A 195 -2.95 -5.45 12.32
C ALA A 195 -1.70 -6.03 11.63
N VAL A 196 -1.81 -7.27 11.13
CA VAL A 196 -0.77 -7.97 10.37
C VAL A 196 -0.46 -7.24 9.06
N PHE A 197 -1.48 -6.87 8.29
CA PHE A 197 -1.33 -6.12 7.04
C PHE A 197 -0.60 -4.77 7.26
N ASN A 198 -1.09 -3.95 8.19
CA ASN A 198 -0.53 -2.62 8.44
C ASN A 198 0.92 -2.68 8.94
N ALA A 199 1.27 -3.69 9.75
CA ALA A 199 2.64 -3.91 10.20
C ALA A 199 3.60 -4.27 9.05
N CYS A 200 3.16 -5.10 8.09
CA CYS A 200 3.96 -5.45 6.92
C CYS A 200 4.12 -4.25 5.97
N MET A 201 3.01 -3.59 5.63
CA MET A 201 2.99 -2.43 4.73
C MET A 201 3.87 -1.29 5.24
N SER A 202 3.77 -0.95 6.52
CA SER A 202 4.54 0.15 7.12
C SER A 202 6.02 -0.22 7.34
N SER A 203 6.34 -1.50 7.58
CA SER A 203 7.74 -1.95 7.72
C SER A 203 8.54 -1.71 6.44
N LEU A 204 8.01 -2.10 5.28
CA LEU A 204 8.71 -2.04 3.98
C LEU A 204 9.18 -0.60 3.65
N VAL A 205 8.36 0.41 3.98
CA VAL A 205 8.68 1.83 3.81
C VAL A 205 10.00 2.24 4.46
N THR A 206 10.38 1.60 5.57
CA THR A 206 11.61 1.90 6.32
C THR A 206 12.88 1.32 5.71
N TRP A 207 12.75 0.36 4.79
CA TRP A 207 13.87 -0.31 4.09
C TRP A 207 14.10 0.21 2.67
N PHE A 208 13.03 0.58 1.96
CA PHE A 208 13.09 0.98 0.55
C PHE A 208 12.64 2.43 0.35
N PHE A 209 13.37 3.17 -0.50
CA PHE A 209 13.06 4.55 -0.90
C PHE A 209 13.07 4.70 -2.42
N LYS A 210 14.15 4.29 -3.08
CA LYS A 210 14.33 4.33 -4.55
C LYS A 210 13.67 3.14 -5.25
N ARG A 211 13.57 1.98 -4.60
CA ARG A 211 12.95 0.74 -5.14
C ARG A 211 11.65 0.36 -4.41
N ARG A 212 11.00 1.36 -3.82
CA ARG A 212 9.84 1.19 -2.92
C ARG A 212 8.62 0.61 -3.63
N ALA A 213 8.28 1.09 -4.83
CA ALA A 213 7.10 0.62 -5.56
C ALA A 213 7.28 -0.79 -6.13
N GLY A 214 8.48 -1.15 -6.60
CA GLY A 214 8.82 -2.51 -6.99
C GLY A 214 8.78 -3.48 -5.80
N ALA A 215 9.33 -3.09 -4.65
CA ALA A 215 9.28 -3.89 -3.42
C ALA A 215 7.84 -4.09 -2.90
N PHE A 216 7.00 -3.04 -2.90
CA PHE A 216 5.57 -3.18 -2.61
C PHE A 216 4.86 -4.10 -3.61
N GLY A 217 5.09 -3.94 -4.92
CA GLY A 217 4.50 -4.80 -5.95
C GLY A 217 4.84 -6.28 -5.77
N ILE A 218 6.08 -6.59 -5.40
CA ILE A 218 6.51 -7.94 -5.03
C ILE A 218 5.76 -8.40 -3.77
N MET A 219 5.83 -7.67 -2.65
CA MET A 219 5.19 -8.06 -1.39
C MET A 219 3.68 -8.28 -1.53
N VAL A 220 2.98 -7.34 -2.19
CA VAL A 220 1.53 -7.35 -2.40
C VAL A 220 1.09 -8.42 -3.39
N SER A 221 1.98 -8.96 -4.23
CA SER A 221 1.66 -10.10 -5.11
C SER A 221 1.23 -11.36 -4.34
N GLY A 222 1.67 -11.52 -3.09
CA GLY A 222 1.35 -12.68 -2.25
C GLY A 222 -0.15 -12.88 -2.06
N SER A 223 -0.91 -11.80 -1.88
CA SER A 223 -2.38 -11.91 -1.74
C SER A 223 -3.10 -12.25 -3.03
N SER A 224 -2.51 -11.94 -4.20
CA SER A 224 -3.01 -12.45 -5.48
C SER A 224 -2.71 -13.93 -5.66
N LEU A 225 -1.51 -14.41 -5.32
CA LEU A 225 -1.27 -15.86 -5.36
C LEU A 225 -2.19 -16.60 -4.36
N GLY A 226 -2.47 -16.00 -3.20
CA GLY A 226 -3.52 -16.47 -2.29
C GLY A 226 -4.88 -16.58 -2.98
N GLY A 227 -5.31 -15.52 -3.67
CA GLY A 227 -6.55 -15.51 -4.48
C GLY A 227 -6.58 -16.46 -5.68
N VAL A 228 -5.46 -17.09 -6.06
CA VAL A 228 -5.42 -18.20 -7.03
C VAL A 228 -5.46 -19.55 -6.32
N VAL A 229 -4.58 -19.77 -5.36
CA VAL A 229 -4.35 -21.08 -4.74
C VAL A 229 -5.44 -21.44 -3.75
N LEU A 230 -5.86 -20.49 -2.91
CA LEU A 230 -6.72 -20.76 -1.77
C LEU A 230 -8.16 -21.14 -2.17
N PRO A 231 -8.85 -20.49 -3.12
CA PRO A 231 -10.20 -20.91 -3.51
C PRO A 231 -10.23 -22.36 -4.03
N ILE A 232 -9.24 -22.74 -4.85
CA ILE A 232 -9.11 -24.08 -5.45
C ILE A 232 -8.80 -25.12 -4.37
N MET A 233 -7.94 -24.79 -3.41
CA MET A 233 -7.61 -25.67 -2.30
C MET A 233 -8.78 -25.84 -1.33
N MET A 234 -9.45 -24.75 -0.97
CA MET A 234 -10.60 -24.74 -0.06
C MET A 234 -11.78 -25.54 -0.62
N ASP A 235 -12.16 -25.37 -1.89
CA ASP A 235 -13.30 -26.11 -2.48
C ASP A 235 -13.02 -27.63 -2.50
N LYS A 236 -11.82 -28.06 -2.91
CA LYS A 236 -11.41 -29.49 -2.84
C LYS A 236 -11.37 -30.04 -1.40
N MET A 237 -11.00 -29.21 -0.42
CA MET A 237 -10.97 -29.61 1.00
C MET A 237 -12.37 -29.65 1.62
N VAL A 238 -13.28 -28.73 1.25
CA VAL A 238 -14.69 -28.80 1.66
C VAL A 238 -15.34 -30.09 1.16
N GLN A 239 -15.06 -30.50 -0.08
CA GLN A 239 -15.58 -31.75 -0.66
C GLN A 239 -15.03 -33.04 -0.01
N SER A 240 -13.84 -33.01 0.59
CA SER A 240 -13.14 -34.21 1.09
C SER A 240 -13.08 -34.36 2.62
N VAL A 241 -13.00 -33.26 3.37
CA VAL A 241 -12.95 -33.25 4.85
C VAL A 241 -14.00 -32.35 5.51
N GLY A 242 -14.80 -31.64 4.72
CA GLY A 242 -15.81 -30.70 5.21
C GLY A 242 -15.25 -29.36 5.66
N PHE A 243 -16.11 -28.33 5.67
CA PHE A 243 -15.75 -26.95 5.99
C PHE A 243 -15.04 -26.77 7.36
N PRO A 244 -15.46 -27.40 8.47
CA PRO A 244 -14.78 -27.26 9.76
C PRO A 244 -13.30 -27.70 9.74
N TRP A 245 -12.97 -28.80 9.06
CA TRP A 245 -11.58 -29.26 8.96
C TRP A 245 -10.78 -28.51 7.91
N MET A 246 -11.42 -28.08 6.82
CA MET A 246 -10.82 -27.13 5.87
C MET A 246 -10.35 -25.86 6.59
N MET A 247 -11.20 -25.23 7.40
CA MET A 247 -10.86 -24.00 8.13
C MET A 247 -9.76 -24.19 9.17
N ARG A 248 -9.70 -25.35 9.85
CA ARG A 248 -8.60 -25.66 10.79
C ARG A 248 -7.26 -25.83 10.08
N THR A 249 -7.23 -26.58 8.98
CA THR A 249 -6.00 -26.78 8.20
C THR A 249 -5.52 -25.48 7.55
N MET A 250 -6.44 -24.63 7.08
CA MET A 250 -6.15 -23.26 6.66
C MET A 250 -5.49 -22.44 7.78
N ALA A 251 -6.07 -22.47 8.99
CA ALA A 251 -5.51 -21.77 10.14
C ALA A 251 -4.14 -22.32 10.59
N PHE A 252 -3.91 -23.63 10.53
CA PHE A 252 -2.58 -24.21 10.82
C PHE A 252 -1.52 -23.83 9.77
N MET A 253 -1.87 -23.85 8.48
CA MET A 253 -0.97 -23.39 7.41
C MET A 253 -0.63 -21.90 7.56
N PHE A 254 -1.64 -21.08 7.83
CA PHE A 254 -1.45 -19.65 8.08
C PHE A 254 -0.63 -19.39 9.35
N LEU A 255 -0.80 -20.18 10.41
CA LEU A 255 0.02 -20.06 11.63
C LEU A 255 1.51 -20.23 11.32
N ILE A 256 1.89 -21.20 10.49
CA ILE A 256 3.29 -21.41 10.06
C ILE A 256 3.81 -20.18 9.29
N LEU A 257 3.06 -19.71 8.30
CA LEU A 257 3.42 -18.55 7.47
C LEU A 257 3.48 -17.24 8.28
N LEU A 258 2.60 -17.07 9.27
CA LEU A 258 2.57 -15.90 10.15
C LEU A 258 3.64 -15.96 11.23
N VAL A 259 4.00 -17.13 11.76
CA VAL A 259 5.19 -17.29 12.62
C VAL A 259 6.45 -16.89 11.86
N PHE A 260 6.61 -17.32 10.60
CA PHE A 260 7.70 -16.85 9.74
C PHE A 260 7.66 -15.33 9.55
N SER A 261 6.48 -14.75 9.29
CA SER A 261 6.28 -13.30 9.16
C SER A 261 6.67 -12.54 10.45
N CYS A 262 6.27 -13.03 11.62
CA CYS A 262 6.58 -12.48 12.94
C CYS A 262 8.06 -12.49 13.33
N LEU A 263 8.87 -13.35 12.69
CA LEU A 263 10.33 -13.44 12.89
C LEU A 263 11.12 -12.60 11.88
N THR A 264 10.57 -12.43 10.67
CA THR A 264 11.26 -11.79 9.54
C THR A 264 10.93 -10.31 9.37
N VAL A 265 9.67 -9.90 9.57
CA VAL A 265 9.21 -8.52 9.35
C VAL A 265 9.64 -7.62 10.52
N LYS A 266 10.49 -6.64 10.21
CA LYS A 266 11.11 -5.70 11.16
C LYS A 266 11.04 -4.27 10.61
N SER A 267 10.94 -3.27 11.48
CA SER A 267 11.21 -1.87 11.12
C SER A 267 12.71 -1.62 11.23
N ARG A 268 13.29 -0.93 10.24
CA ARG A 268 14.66 -0.41 10.33
C ARG A 268 14.76 0.79 11.26
N LEU A 269 13.71 1.61 11.34
CA LEU A 269 13.70 2.82 12.15
C LEU A 269 13.19 2.54 13.58
N PRO A 270 13.82 3.11 14.61
CA PRO A 270 13.37 2.94 15.99
C PRO A 270 12.02 3.67 16.19
N PRO A 271 11.01 3.00 16.80
CA PRO A 271 9.74 3.65 17.14
C PRO A 271 9.96 4.85 18.07
N ARG A 272 9.12 5.87 17.94
CA ARG A 272 9.14 7.05 18.82
C ARG A 272 7.72 7.29 19.35
N PRO A 273 7.37 6.75 20.53
CA PRO A 273 6.03 6.87 21.09
C PRO A 273 5.55 8.32 21.17
N LYS A 274 4.37 8.56 20.61
CA LYS A 274 3.57 9.78 20.70
C LYS A 274 2.20 9.42 21.27
N PRO A 275 1.51 10.34 21.98
CA PRO A 275 0.10 10.16 22.30
C PRO A 275 -0.74 9.99 21.02
N PHE A 276 -1.78 9.17 21.07
CA PHE A 276 -2.74 9.04 19.97
C PHE A 276 -3.58 10.32 19.88
N ILE A 277 -3.30 11.15 18.88
CA ILE A 277 -3.97 12.45 18.67
C ILE A 277 -4.75 12.41 17.37
N VAL A 278 -6.09 12.41 17.46
CA VAL A 278 -7.00 12.43 16.28
C VAL A 278 -6.75 13.65 15.38
N LYS A 279 -6.28 14.77 15.95
CA LYS A 279 -5.90 15.96 15.17
C LYS A 279 -4.78 15.67 14.17
N ASP A 280 -3.88 14.73 14.40
CA ASP A 280 -2.75 14.46 13.49
C ASP A 280 -3.21 13.82 12.17
N TYR A 281 -4.24 12.96 12.24
CA TYR A 281 -4.94 12.43 11.06
C TYR A 281 -5.59 13.55 10.24
N ILE A 282 -6.29 14.46 10.91
CA ILE A 282 -6.96 15.61 10.28
C ILE A 282 -5.93 16.58 9.70
N ASN A 283 -4.81 16.81 10.39
CA ASN A 283 -3.73 17.69 9.95
C ASN A 283 -3.05 17.17 8.69
N GLY A 284 -2.76 15.87 8.60
CA GLY A 284 -2.22 15.27 7.37
C GLY A 284 -3.17 15.41 6.16
N LEU A 285 -4.49 15.40 6.40
CA LEU A 285 -5.51 15.64 5.37
C LEU A 285 -5.73 17.12 5.01
N ARG A 286 -5.05 18.07 5.68
CA ARG A 286 -5.03 19.49 5.28
C ARG A 286 -3.97 19.79 4.22
N GLU A 287 -3.00 18.90 4.03
CA GLU A 287 -2.01 19.02 2.96
C GLU A 287 -2.69 18.73 1.62
N LEU A 288 -2.87 19.77 0.79
CA LEU A 288 -3.64 19.68 -0.46
C LEU A 288 -3.25 18.51 -1.38
N PRO A 289 -1.95 18.17 -1.59
CA PRO A 289 -1.57 16.99 -2.37
C PRO A 289 -2.09 15.67 -1.78
N ILE A 290 -2.11 15.52 -0.46
CA ILE A 290 -2.63 14.33 0.21
C ILE A 290 -4.14 14.27 0.09
N LEU A 291 -4.84 15.38 0.36
CA LEU A 291 -6.30 15.45 0.28
C LEU A 291 -6.81 15.01 -1.09
N ILE A 292 -6.24 15.57 -2.17
CA ILE A 292 -6.61 15.23 -3.55
C ILE A 292 -6.31 13.75 -3.84
N THR A 293 -5.15 13.25 -3.40
CA THR A 293 -4.75 11.84 -3.62
C THR A 293 -5.67 10.86 -2.89
N VAL A 294 -6.10 11.18 -1.66
CA VAL A 294 -7.03 10.37 -0.87
C VAL A 294 -8.44 10.38 -1.46
N ILE A 295 -8.90 11.51 -1.99
CA ILE A 295 -10.16 11.59 -2.75
C ILE A 295 -10.07 10.73 -4.02
N GLY A 296 -8.94 10.76 -4.73
CA GLY A 296 -8.68 9.88 -5.87
C GLY A 296 -8.72 8.39 -5.51
N PHE A 297 -8.15 8.02 -4.36
CA PHE A 297 -8.22 6.64 -3.85
C PHE A 297 -9.65 6.20 -3.53
N PHE A 298 -10.45 7.07 -2.91
CA PHE A 298 -11.85 6.80 -2.60
C PHE A 298 -12.65 6.47 -3.86
N PHE A 299 -12.64 7.38 -4.85
CA PHE A 299 -13.41 7.21 -6.08
C PHE A 299 -12.97 5.99 -6.90
N PHE A 300 -11.66 5.71 -6.96
CA PHE A 300 -11.17 4.53 -7.67
C PHE A 300 -11.64 3.23 -7.00
N MET A 301 -11.57 3.12 -5.67
CA MET A 301 -11.99 1.90 -4.95
C MET A 301 -13.50 1.72 -4.85
N TRP A 302 -14.28 2.79 -5.00
CA TRP A 302 -15.75 2.72 -5.11
C TRP A 302 -16.18 1.92 -6.35
N GLY A 303 -15.44 2.03 -7.46
CA GLY A 303 -15.64 1.21 -8.67
C GLY A 303 -14.83 -0.09 -8.69
N MET A 304 -13.58 -0.09 -8.20
CA MET A 304 -12.61 -1.18 -8.43
C MET A 304 -13.07 -2.57 -7.98
N PHE A 305 -13.86 -2.70 -6.92
CA PHE A 305 -14.39 -4.00 -6.47
C PHE A 305 -15.56 -4.52 -7.32
N LEU A 306 -16.22 -3.69 -8.14
CA LEU A 306 -17.42 -4.09 -8.87
C LEU A 306 -17.14 -5.17 -9.92
N PRO A 307 -16.05 -5.11 -10.72
CA PRO A 307 -15.67 -6.22 -11.60
C PRO A 307 -15.40 -7.52 -10.84
N PHE A 308 -14.72 -7.49 -9.69
CA PHE A 308 -14.50 -8.69 -8.86
C PHE A 308 -15.83 -9.32 -8.41
N ASN A 309 -16.79 -8.50 -7.98
CA ASN A 309 -18.04 -9.00 -7.39
C ASN A 309 -19.09 -9.41 -8.44
N TYR A 310 -19.11 -8.76 -9.62
CA TYR A 310 -20.18 -8.94 -10.62
C TYR A 310 -19.77 -9.68 -11.90
N VAL A 311 -18.48 -9.88 -12.18
CA VAL A 311 -18.06 -10.60 -13.42
C VAL A 311 -18.54 -12.06 -13.46
N LEU A 312 -18.69 -12.71 -12.29
CA LEU A 312 -19.27 -14.06 -12.20
C LEU A 312 -20.77 -14.07 -12.53
N LEU A 313 -21.52 -13.09 -12.04
CA LEU A 313 -22.97 -12.95 -12.29
C LEU A 313 -23.25 -12.62 -13.75
N GLN A 314 -22.46 -11.72 -14.36
CA GLN A 314 -22.52 -11.46 -15.80
C GLN A 314 -22.14 -12.69 -16.62
N ALA A 315 -21.11 -13.45 -16.22
CA ALA A 315 -20.71 -14.67 -16.92
C ALA A 315 -21.81 -15.74 -16.91
N GLN A 316 -22.52 -15.90 -15.78
CA GLN A 316 -23.68 -16.78 -15.68
C GLN A 316 -24.84 -16.28 -16.57
N ALA A 317 -25.14 -14.98 -16.54
CA ALA A 317 -26.16 -14.36 -17.40
C ALA A 317 -25.82 -14.43 -18.90
N ALA A 318 -24.54 -14.48 -19.25
CA ALA A 318 -24.02 -14.66 -20.62
C ALA A 318 -23.96 -16.14 -21.07
N GLY A 319 -24.44 -17.08 -20.25
CA GLY A 319 -24.44 -18.51 -20.59
C GLY A 319 -23.05 -19.16 -20.62
N MET A 320 -22.06 -18.59 -19.91
CA MET A 320 -20.75 -19.23 -19.75
C MET A 320 -20.90 -20.57 -19.01
N SER A 321 -20.09 -21.58 -19.35
CA SER A 321 -20.12 -22.87 -18.66
C SER A 321 -19.86 -22.72 -17.16
N GLU A 322 -20.68 -23.37 -16.33
CA GLU A 322 -20.52 -23.44 -14.88
C GLU A 322 -19.15 -23.99 -14.44
N THR A 323 -18.48 -24.74 -15.31
CA THR A 323 -17.11 -25.23 -15.08
C THR A 323 -16.03 -24.14 -15.18
N LEU A 324 -16.31 -23.04 -15.91
CA LEU A 324 -15.37 -21.96 -16.18
C LEU A 324 -15.59 -20.73 -15.29
N ILE A 325 -16.86 -20.42 -14.95
CA ILE A 325 -17.23 -19.27 -14.11
C ILE A 325 -16.40 -19.18 -12.80
N PRO A 326 -16.15 -20.27 -12.04
CA PRO A 326 -15.32 -20.23 -10.83
C PRO A 326 -13.86 -19.84 -11.07
N TYR A 327 -13.32 -20.04 -12.28
CA TYR A 327 -11.94 -19.72 -12.63
C TYR A 327 -11.72 -18.25 -13.00
N LEU A 328 -12.77 -17.43 -13.17
CA LEU A 328 -12.63 -16.01 -13.51
C LEU A 328 -11.87 -15.23 -12.43
N LEU A 329 -12.13 -15.47 -11.13
CA LEU A 329 -11.39 -14.81 -10.04
C LEU A 329 -9.94 -15.30 -9.90
N PRO A 330 -9.63 -16.62 -10.01
CA PRO A 330 -8.26 -17.11 -10.18
C PRO A 330 -7.54 -16.52 -11.40
N ILE A 331 -8.17 -16.40 -12.58
CA ILE A 331 -7.55 -15.79 -13.77
C ILE A 331 -7.21 -14.33 -13.52
N LEU A 332 -8.18 -13.55 -13.01
CA LEU A 332 -8.00 -12.14 -12.66
C LEU A 332 -6.86 -11.96 -11.64
N ASN A 333 -6.85 -12.77 -10.57
CA ASN A 333 -5.78 -12.72 -9.56
C ASN A 333 -4.41 -13.16 -10.11
N ALA A 334 -4.35 -14.20 -10.94
CA ALA A 334 -3.10 -14.66 -11.56
C ALA A 334 -2.46 -13.56 -12.42
N VAL A 335 -3.25 -12.83 -13.20
CA VAL A 335 -2.75 -11.69 -13.99
C VAL A 335 -2.43 -10.49 -13.10
N SER A 336 -3.16 -10.31 -12.00
CA SER A 336 -2.88 -9.27 -10.99
C SER A 336 -1.52 -9.43 -10.30
N ILE A 337 -0.92 -10.63 -10.26
CA ILE A 337 0.49 -10.82 -9.84
C ILE A 337 1.43 -9.96 -10.69
N PHE A 338 1.33 -10.07 -12.02
CA PHE A 338 2.11 -9.26 -12.96
C PHE A 338 1.71 -7.78 -12.91
N GLY A 339 0.40 -7.52 -12.76
CA GLY A 339 -0.15 -6.19 -12.55
C GLY A 339 0.39 -5.46 -11.32
N ARG A 340 0.72 -6.18 -10.24
CA ARG A 340 1.32 -5.61 -9.03
C ARG A 340 2.82 -5.32 -9.23
N ILE A 341 3.55 -6.29 -9.78
CA ILE A 341 5.01 -6.23 -9.88
C ILE A 341 5.49 -5.27 -10.98
N ILE A 342 4.93 -5.36 -12.19
CA ILE A 342 5.48 -4.67 -13.38
C ILE A 342 5.24 -3.14 -13.29
N PRO A 343 4.01 -2.63 -13.11
CA PRO A 343 3.76 -1.23 -12.77
C PRO A 343 4.58 -0.71 -11.59
N GLY A 344 4.78 -1.48 -10.52
CA GLY A 344 5.62 -1.09 -9.38
C GLY A 344 7.08 -0.81 -9.79
N ILE A 345 7.69 -1.72 -10.56
CA ILE A 345 9.06 -1.56 -11.08
C ILE A 345 9.17 -0.40 -12.08
N ILE A 346 8.12 -0.14 -12.88
CA ILE A 346 8.08 0.99 -13.81
C ILE A 346 7.91 2.32 -13.04
N ALA A 347 7.13 2.35 -11.97
CA ALA A 347 6.86 3.55 -11.16
C ALA A 347 8.13 4.09 -10.49
N ASP A 348 8.97 3.22 -9.93
CA ASP A 348 10.27 3.64 -9.39
C ASP A 348 11.24 4.16 -10.47
N LYS A 349 10.99 3.87 -11.76
CA LYS A 349 11.72 4.47 -12.90
C LYS A 349 11.13 5.81 -13.32
N ILE A 350 9.88 5.84 -13.79
CA ILE A 350 9.28 7.00 -14.49
C ILE A 350 8.43 7.93 -13.61
N GLY A 351 8.13 7.56 -12.37
CA GLY A 351 7.30 8.33 -11.44
C GLY A 351 6.07 7.56 -10.98
N ARG A 352 5.72 7.69 -9.70
CA ARG A 352 4.64 6.95 -9.05
C ARG A 352 3.26 7.49 -9.45
N TYR A 353 3.10 8.82 -9.52
CA TYR A 353 1.89 9.43 -10.06
C TYR A 353 1.76 9.18 -11.56
N ASN A 354 2.88 9.23 -12.29
CA ASN A 354 2.88 8.97 -13.74
C ASN A 354 2.32 7.57 -14.06
N VAL A 355 2.79 6.53 -13.38
CA VAL A 355 2.25 5.17 -13.57
C VAL A 355 0.83 5.04 -13.00
N MET A 356 0.53 5.63 -11.84
CA MET A 356 -0.82 5.55 -11.24
C MET A 356 -1.89 6.08 -12.20
N ILE A 357 -1.68 7.27 -12.78
CA ILE A 357 -2.59 7.86 -13.77
C ILE A 357 -2.79 6.92 -14.97
N ILE A 358 -1.69 6.36 -15.51
CA ILE A 358 -1.74 5.45 -16.66
C ILE A 358 -2.60 4.22 -16.34
N ILE A 359 -2.35 3.53 -15.23
CA ILE A 359 -3.10 2.30 -14.90
C ILE A 359 -4.55 2.58 -14.47
N THR A 360 -4.83 3.72 -13.82
CA THR A 360 -6.21 4.08 -13.46
C THR A 360 -7.02 4.50 -14.67
N PHE A 361 -6.41 5.23 -15.62
CA PHE A 361 -7.02 5.57 -16.91
C PHE A 361 -7.31 4.31 -17.73
N ILE A 362 -6.32 3.42 -17.86
CA ILE A 362 -6.46 2.14 -18.57
C ILE A 362 -7.57 1.29 -17.95
N SER A 363 -7.65 1.21 -16.62
CA SER A 363 -8.73 0.47 -15.93
C SER A 363 -10.11 1.03 -16.27
N ALA A 364 -10.30 2.35 -16.17
CA ALA A 364 -11.58 3.00 -16.47
C ALA A 364 -11.95 2.86 -17.95
N LEU A 365 -10.99 3.06 -18.85
CA LEU A 365 -11.16 2.93 -20.30
C LEU A 365 -11.63 1.52 -20.68
N PHE A 366 -11.03 0.47 -20.11
CA PHE A 366 -11.45 -0.90 -20.41
C PHE A 366 -12.79 -1.30 -19.77
N CYS A 367 -13.20 -0.69 -18.66
CA CYS A 367 -14.59 -0.80 -18.17
C CYS A 367 -15.58 -0.24 -19.21
N PHE A 368 -15.29 0.89 -19.87
CA PHE A 368 -16.16 1.43 -20.91
C PHE A 368 -16.07 0.64 -22.24
N CYS A 369 -14.86 0.41 -22.75
CA CYS A 369 -14.63 -0.08 -24.11
C CYS A 369 -14.67 -1.61 -24.25
N VAL A 370 -14.58 -2.37 -23.15
CA VAL A 370 -14.63 -3.84 -23.18
C VAL A 370 -15.76 -4.37 -22.31
N TRP A 371 -15.86 -3.96 -21.04
CA TRP A 371 -16.82 -4.59 -20.12
C TRP A 371 -18.29 -4.40 -20.53
N ILE A 372 -18.67 -3.20 -20.97
CA ILE A 372 -20.03 -2.86 -21.44
C ILE A 372 -20.45 -3.65 -22.71
N PRO A 373 -19.69 -3.62 -23.82
CA PRO A 373 -20.10 -4.32 -25.05
C PRO A 373 -19.96 -5.85 -24.97
N VAL A 374 -19.18 -6.39 -24.04
CA VAL A 374 -18.96 -7.84 -23.91
C VAL A 374 -20.22 -8.58 -23.43
N LYS A 375 -20.61 -9.59 -24.21
CA LYS A 375 -21.74 -10.50 -23.94
C LYS A 375 -21.38 -11.98 -24.15
N ASP A 376 -20.11 -12.29 -24.44
CA ASP A 376 -19.63 -13.62 -24.79
C ASP A 376 -18.54 -14.13 -23.82
N THR A 377 -18.26 -15.44 -23.86
CA THR A 377 -17.28 -16.06 -22.96
C THR A 377 -15.84 -15.57 -23.17
N ALA A 378 -15.41 -15.35 -24.41
CA ALA A 378 -14.03 -14.93 -24.68
C ALA A 378 -13.81 -13.46 -24.27
N GLY A 379 -14.77 -12.59 -24.57
CA GLY A 379 -14.78 -11.19 -24.14
C GLY A 379 -14.70 -11.03 -22.62
N ILE A 380 -15.44 -11.84 -21.85
CA ILE A 380 -15.39 -11.79 -20.38
C ILE A 380 -14.02 -12.21 -19.84
N VAL A 381 -13.40 -13.24 -20.42
CA VAL A 381 -12.04 -13.67 -20.04
C VAL A 381 -10.99 -12.60 -20.40
N VAL A 382 -11.09 -11.99 -21.59
CA VAL A 382 -10.21 -10.88 -21.99
C VAL A 382 -10.35 -9.69 -21.05
N PHE A 383 -11.57 -9.32 -20.65
CA PHE A 383 -11.78 -8.28 -19.64
C PHE A 383 -11.15 -8.64 -18.29
N ALA A 384 -11.35 -9.86 -17.79
CA ALA A 384 -10.80 -10.31 -16.51
C ALA A 384 -9.25 -10.29 -16.49
N VAL A 385 -8.60 -10.68 -17.60
CA VAL A 385 -7.14 -10.59 -17.78
C VAL A 385 -6.67 -9.12 -17.71
N ILE A 386 -7.27 -8.26 -18.54
CA ILE A 386 -6.89 -6.86 -18.67
C ILE A 386 -7.11 -6.10 -17.35
N PHE A 387 -8.29 -6.26 -16.74
CA PHE A 387 -8.63 -5.62 -15.48
C PHE A 387 -7.80 -6.15 -14.31
N GLY A 388 -7.47 -7.46 -14.29
CA GLY A 388 -6.57 -8.05 -13.31
C GLY A 388 -5.20 -7.38 -13.31
N PHE A 389 -4.63 -7.15 -14.49
CA PHE A 389 -3.37 -6.41 -14.64
C PHE A 389 -3.48 -4.96 -14.13
N SER A 390 -4.45 -4.20 -14.61
CA SER A 390 -4.52 -2.75 -14.33
C SER A 390 -4.90 -2.44 -12.87
N SER A 391 -5.81 -3.22 -12.28
CA SER A 391 -6.20 -3.11 -10.86
C SER A 391 -5.08 -3.53 -9.90
N GLY A 392 -4.24 -4.50 -10.28
CA GLY A 392 -3.10 -4.94 -9.46
C GLY A 392 -2.08 -3.83 -9.20
N GLY A 393 -1.83 -2.99 -10.20
CA GLY A 393 -0.86 -1.89 -10.07
C GLY A 393 -1.33 -0.83 -9.08
N TYR A 394 -2.64 -0.56 -9.02
CA TYR A 394 -3.23 0.43 -8.12
C TYR A 394 -2.93 0.08 -6.66
N ILE A 395 -3.24 -1.16 -6.23
CA ILE A 395 -3.04 -1.63 -4.85
C ILE A 395 -1.57 -1.47 -4.42
N SER A 396 -0.64 -1.72 -5.36
CA SER A 396 0.80 -1.63 -5.12
C SER A 396 1.30 -0.19 -5.00
N LEU A 397 0.62 0.77 -5.62
CA LEU A 397 1.02 2.19 -5.63
C LEU A 397 0.37 3.03 -4.54
N VAL A 398 -0.85 2.71 -4.07
CA VAL A 398 -1.54 3.42 -2.97
C VAL A 398 -0.61 3.79 -1.79
N PRO A 399 0.09 2.85 -1.12
CA PRO A 399 0.95 3.18 0.01
C PRO A 399 2.17 4.00 -0.42
N THR A 400 2.67 3.82 -1.64
CA THR A 400 3.90 4.47 -2.14
C THR A 400 3.72 5.97 -2.35
N LEU A 401 2.51 6.40 -2.75
CA LEU A 401 2.16 7.80 -3.01
C LEU A 401 2.01 8.57 -1.69
N ILE A 402 1.30 8.01 -0.70
CA ILE A 402 1.24 8.59 0.64
C ILE A 402 2.63 8.62 1.27
N ALA A 403 3.41 7.53 1.15
CA ALA A 403 4.78 7.46 1.64
C ALA A 403 5.78 8.40 0.93
N GLN A 404 5.36 9.06 -0.15
CA GLN A 404 6.14 10.09 -0.86
C GLN A 404 5.73 11.51 -0.43
N LEU A 405 4.46 11.74 -0.09
CA LEU A 405 3.94 13.02 0.40
C LEU A 405 4.12 13.23 1.92
N SER A 406 4.89 12.39 2.61
CA SER A 406 4.83 12.29 4.08
C SER A 406 6.21 12.18 4.74
N ASP A 407 6.38 12.88 5.87
CA ASP A 407 7.46 12.60 6.82
C ASP A 407 7.39 11.13 7.28
N ILE A 408 8.53 10.44 7.27
CA ILE A 408 8.62 9.00 7.53
C ILE A 408 8.09 8.56 8.90
N ARG A 409 8.01 9.47 9.87
CA ARG A 409 7.50 9.27 11.24
C ARG A 409 5.98 9.44 11.36
N GLN A 410 5.28 9.62 10.24
CA GLN A 410 3.83 9.71 10.14
C GLN A 410 3.26 8.82 9.02
N ILE A 411 4.07 8.00 8.34
CA ILE A 411 3.59 7.23 7.19
C ILE A 411 2.57 6.17 7.61
N GLY A 412 2.76 5.46 8.73
CA GLY A 412 1.75 4.53 9.24
C GLY A 412 0.42 5.23 9.48
N THR A 413 0.44 6.34 10.22
CA THR A 413 -0.73 7.19 10.52
C THR A 413 -1.43 7.71 9.25
N ARG A 414 -0.68 8.27 8.29
CA ARG A 414 -1.23 8.84 7.05
C ARG A 414 -1.73 7.78 6.06
N VAL A 415 -1.05 6.64 5.94
CA VAL A 415 -1.51 5.49 5.15
C VAL A 415 -2.77 4.88 5.77
N GLY A 416 -2.81 4.76 7.10
CA GLY A 416 -3.99 4.35 7.84
C GLY A 416 -5.20 5.26 7.64
N ALA A 417 -4.98 6.59 7.64
CA ALA A 417 -6.01 7.58 7.33
C ALA A 417 -6.56 7.41 5.90
N ALA A 418 -5.67 7.22 4.92
CA ALA A 418 -6.05 7.00 3.52
C ALA A 418 -6.88 5.71 3.36
N PHE A 419 -6.47 4.60 3.99
CA PHE A 419 -7.21 3.34 3.98
C PHE A 419 -8.59 3.48 4.67
N ALA A 420 -8.67 4.13 5.82
CA ALA A 420 -9.95 4.30 6.53
C ALA A 420 -10.96 5.21 5.82
N ILE A 421 -10.52 6.10 4.92
CA ILE A 421 -11.43 6.81 3.99
C ILE A 421 -11.82 5.88 2.83
N GLN A 422 -10.85 5.15 2.27
CA GLN A 422 -11.05 4.20 1.16
C GLN A 422 -12.01 3.05 1.52
N SER A 423 -12.07 2.60 2.78
CA SER A 423 -12.97 1.53 3.23
C SER A 423 -14.45 1.87 3.10
N PHE A 424 -14.84 3.16 3.17
CA PHE A 424 -16.22 3.58 2.89
C PHE A 424 -16.58 3.41 1.42
N GLY A 425 -15.62 3.61 0.50
CA GLY A 425 -15.79 3.31 -0.92
C GLY A 425 -15.98 1.81 -1.16
N ALA A 426 -15.12 0.98 -0.58
CA ALA A 426 -15.25 -0.48 -0.67
C ALA A 426 -16.58 -1.01 -0.09
N LEU A 427 -17.02 -0.48 1.06
CA LEU A 427 -18.27 -0.87 1.72
C LEU A 427 -19.52 -0.44 0.95
N THR A 428 -19.56 0.79 0.43
CA THR A 428 -20.77 1.34 -0.20
C THR A 428 -20.91 1.02 -1.69
N GLY A 429 -19.80 0.76 -2.40
CA GLY A 429 -19.80 0.53 -3.84
C GLY A 429 -20.70 -0.65 -4.24
N SER A 430 -20.54 -1.81 -3.58
CA SER A 430 -21.29 -3.02 -3.96
C SER A 430 -22.79 -2.94 -3.66
N PRO A 431 -23.27 -2.45 -2.49
CA PRO A 431 -24.70 -2.23 -2.27
C PRO A 431 -25.33 -1.23 -3.25
N ILE A 432 -24.63 -0.13 -3.60
CA ILE A 432 -25.11 0.84 -4.59
C ILE A 432 -25.20 0.21 -5.97
N ALA A 433 -24.17 -0.53 -6.39
CA ALA A 433 -24.16 -1.25 -7.65
C ALA A 433 -25.27 -2.31 -7.75
N GLY A 434 -25.54 -3.05 -6.66
CA GLY A 434 -26.66 -3.98 -6.57
C GLY A 434 -28.02 -3.29 -6.69
N ALA A 435 -28.21 -2.14 -6.03
CA ALA A 435 -29.43 -1.35 -6.15
C ALA A 435 -29.65 -0.83 -7.59
N ILE A 436 -28.58 -0.46 -8.30
CA ILE A 436 -28.64 -0.06 -9.72
C ILE A 436 -29.09 -1.24 -10.59
N VAL A 437 -28.50 -2.43 -10.45
CA VAL A 437 -28.89 -3.63 -11.20
C VAL A 437 -30.36 -4.00 -10.94
N SER A 438 -30.80 -3.96 -9.68
CA SER A 438 -32.21 -4.19 -9.33
C SER A 438 -33.15 -3.16 -9.96
N ALA A 439 -32.78 -1.88 -9.96
CA ALA A 439 -33.57 -0.82 -10.62
C ALA A 439 -33.59 -0.94 -12.15
N GLN A 440 -32.65 -1.67 -12.74
CA GLN A 440 -32.57 -1.99 -14.18
C GLN A 440 -33.07 -3.40 -14.52
N ASN A 441 -33.85 -4.04 -13.64
CA ASN A 441 -34.43 -5.37 -13.83
C ASN A 441 -33.39 -6.48 -14.14
N GLY A 442 -32.16 -6.35 -13.65
CA GLY A 442 -31.07 -7.30 -13.87
C GLY A 442 -30.10 -6.95 -15.00
N ASP A 443 -30.30 -5.84 -15.73
CA ASP A 443 -29.25 -5.32 -16.63
C ASP A 443 -28.07 -4.73 -15.83
N TYR A 444 -26.87 -4.88 -16.38
CA TYR A 444 -25.61 -4.48 -15.76
C TYR A 444 -25.09 -3.12 -16.26
N LEU A 445 -25.69 -2.53 -17.30
CA LEU A 445 -25.17 -1.31 -17.96
C LEU A 445 -24.94 -0.15 -16.97
N GLY A 446 -25.89 0.14 -16.09
CA GLY A 446 -25.76 1.22 -15.10
C GLY A 446 -24.67 0.95 -14.06
N LEU A 447 -24.49 -0.30 -13.65
CA LEU A 447 -23.41 -0.74 -12.77
C LEU A 447 -22.04 -0.58 -13.45
N GLN A 448 -21.94 -0.94 -14.73
CA GLN A 448 -20.71 -0.84 -15.51
C GLN A 448 -20.33 0.64 -15.76
N LEU A 449 -21.32 1.49 -16.09
CA LEU A 449 -21.16 2.94 -16.19
C LEU A 449 -20.75 3.57 -14.84
N PHE A 450 -21.42 3.21 -13.74
CA PHE A 450 -21.09 3.66 -12.39
C PHE A 450 -19.65 3.31 -12.00
N CYS A 451 -19.21 2.09 -12.29
CA CYS A 451 -17.83 1.65 -12.11
C CYS A 451 -16.85 2.49 -12.95
N GLY A 452 -17.07 2.58 -14.27
CA GLY A 452 -16.19 3.30 -15.19
C GLY A 452 -16.05 4.79 -14.82
N CYS A 453 -17.17 5.45 -14.53
CA CYS A 453 -17.20 6.86 -14.11
C CYS A 453 -16.48 7.09 -12.77
N SER A 454 -16.67 6.20 -11.78
CA SER A 454 -15.99 6.30 -10.48
C SER A 454 -14.47 6.12 -10.61
N MET A 455 -14.04 5.14 -11.40
CA MET A 455 -12.62 4.90 -11.66
C MET A 455 -11.98 6.04 -12.48
N LEU A 456 -12.72 6.63 -13.44
CA LEU A 456 -12.28 7.80 -14.19
C LEU A 456 -12.19 9.06 -13.31
N ALA A 457 -13.14 9.29 -12.40
CA ALA A 457 -13.07 10.36 -11.42
C ALA A 457 -11.82 10.21 -10.53
N GLY A 458 -11.55 9.00 -10.04
CA GLY A 458 -10.30 8.70 -9.31
C GLY A 458 -9.04 9.07 -10.11
N CYS A 459 -9.02 8.70 -11.40
CA CYS A 459 -7.93 9.07 -12.32
C CYS A 459 -7.76 10.59 -12.48
N ILE A 460 -8.86 11.34 -12.61
CA ILE A 460 -8.83 12.82 -12.73
C ILE A 460 -8.23 13.44 -11.45
N PHE A 461 -8.58 12.93 -10.27
CA PHE A 461 -7.96 13.37 -9.02
C PHE A 461 -6.45 13.05 -8.96
N PHE A 462 -5.97 11.90 -9.47
CA PHE A 462 -4.52 11.66 -9.55
C PHE A 462 -3.79 12.59 -10.53
N VAL A 463 -4.42 12.95 -11.66
CA VAL A 463 -3.91 14.00 -12.57
C VAL A 463 -3.81 15.34 -11.86
N PHE A 464 -4.83 15.73 -11.08
CA PHE A 464 -4.82 16.98 -10.32
C PHE A 464 -3.80 16.96 -9.16
N ALA A 465 -3.66 15.85 -8.44
CA ALA A 465 -2.64 15.70 -7.40
C ALA A 465 -1.22 15.82 -7.95
N ARG A 466 -0.96 15.27 -9.14
CA ARG A 466 0.30 15.46 -9.87
C ARG A 466 0.49 16.91 -10.28
N TYR A 467 -0.55 17.55 -10.83
CA TYR A 467 -0.51 18.95 -11.24
C TYR A 467 -0.20 19.90 -10.08
N VAL A 468 -0.77 19.67 -8.89
CA VAL A 468 -0.46 20.48 -7.69
C VAL A 468 1.00 20.33 -7.23
N GLN A 469 1.66 19.19 -7.50
CA GLN A 469 3.08 18.98 -7.16
C GLN A 469 4.07 19.61 -8.15
N VAL A 470 3.81 19.58 -9.47
CA VAL A 470 4.80 19.97 -10.50
C VAL A 470 4.26 20.81 -11.66
N GLY A 471 2.97 21.17 -11.65
CA GLY A 471 2.27 21.81 -12.76
C GLY A 471 2.25 20.94 -14.02
N LEU A 472 2.31 21.59 -15.19
CA LEU A 472 2.34 20.93 -16.50
C LEU A 472 3.70 20.27 -16.84
N LYS A 473 4.69 20.30 -15.95
CA LYS A 473 6.04 19.80 -16.26
C LYS A 473 6.04 18.27 -16.43
N ALA A 474 6.63 17.78 -17.52
CA ALA A 474 6.81 16.36 -17.83
C ALA A 474 7.97 15.74 -17.01
N VAL A 475 7.90 15.84 -15.68
CA VAL A 475 8.90 15.30 -14.75
C VAL A 475 8.43 14.01 -14.07
N LYS A 476 9.40 13.30 -13.48
CA LYS A 476 9.19 12.19 -12.56
C LYS A 476 8.55 12.70 -11.26
N VAL A 477 7.37 12.16 -10.94
CA VAL A 477 6.66 12.32 -9.66
C VAL A 477 6.16 10.96 -9.25
#